data_AF-A0A7R7B6Z7-F1
#
_entry.id   AF-A0A7R7B6Z7-F1
#
_cell.length_a   1.000
_cell.length_b   1.000
_cell.length_c   1.000
_cell.angle_alpha   90.00
_cell.angle_beta   90.00
_cell.angle_gamma   90.00
#
_symmetry.space_group_name_H-M   'P 1'
#
loop_
_entity.id
_entity.type
_entity.pdbx_description
1 polymer ?
#
loop_
_entity_poly.entity_id
_entity_poly.type
_entity_poly.pdbx_seq_one_letter_code
_entity_poly.pdbx_strand_id
1 'polypeptide(L)' 'MLHRTIDELRAVARERLKVMGSRKLFSAIGNIFTTFGSAVAVSRAVETGRKPRADDLRKLGMDPAAFAKIGRF' A
#
# COMPACT_ATOMS: atom_id res chain seq x y z
N MET A 1 12.92 21.25 -39.94
CA MET A 1 11.60 20.70 -39.50
C MET A 1 11.77 19.50 -38.56
N LEU A 2 12.65 18.53 -38.88
CA LEU A 2 12.86 17.27 -38.13
C LEU A 2 13.25 17.42 -36.64
N HIS A 3 14.07 18.43 -36.30
CA HIS A 3 14.53 18.66 -34.92
C HIS A 3 13.38 19.02 -33.96
N ARG A 4 12.40 19.81 -34.43
CA ARG A 4 11.26 20.25 -33.61
C ARG A 4 10.38 19.07 -33.18
N THR A 5 10.17 18.10 -34.07
CA THR A 5 9.35 16.92 -33.81
C THR A 5 9.97 16.01 -32.74
N ILE A 6 11.30 15.87 -32.73
CA ILE A 6 11.99 15.07 -31.72
C ILE A 6 11.92 15.73 -30.34
N ASP A 7 12.02 17.05 -30.27
CA ASP A 7 11.95 17.78 -29.00
C ASP A 7 10.55 17.72 -28.37
N GLU A 8 9.49 17.80 -29.18
CA GLU A 8 8.12 17.61 -28.70
C GLU A 8 7.87 16.19 -28.18
N LEU A 9 8.34 15.16 -28.90
CA LEU A 9 8.21 13.78 -28.45
C LEU A 9 8.93 13.54 -27.11
N ARG A 10 10.12 14.14 -26.94
CA ARG A 10 10.88 14.09 -25.69
C ARG A 10 10.18 14.84 -24.56
N ALA A 11 9.55 15.97 -24.84
CA ALA A 11 8.79 16.73 -23.84
C ALA A 11 7.58 15.93 -23.34
N VAL A 12 6.83 15.31 -24.24
CA VAL A 12 5.70 14.44 -23.89
C VAL A 12 6.16 13.23 -23.09
N ALA A 13 7.24 12.55 -23.50
CA ALA A 13 7.78 11.40 -22.77
C ALA A 13 8.21 11.78 -21.34
N ARG A 14 8.87 12.92 -21.15
CA ARG A 14 9.27 13.41 -19.82
C ARG A 14 8.08 13.68 -18.91
N GLU A 15 7.02 14.29 -19.42
CA GLU A 15 5.81 14.56 -18.64
C GLU A 15 5.12 13.25 -18.20
N ARG A 16 5.06 12.27 -19.11
CA ARG A 16 4.50 10.95 -18.80
C ARG A 16 5.31 10.22 -17.73
N LEU A 17 6.64 10.26 -17.79
CA LEU A 17 7.52 9.68 -16.78
C LEU A 17 7.34 10.33 -15.40
N LYS A 18 7.22 11.66 -15.36
CA LYS A 18 6.97 12.42 -14.13
C LYS A 18 5.64 12.02 -13.47
N VAL A 19 4.55 11.98 -14.24
CA VAL A 19 3.21 11.61 -13.75
C VAL A 19 3.16 10.14 -13.27
N MET A 20 3.87 9.23 -13.94
CA MET A 20 3.97 7.84 -13.47
C MET A 20 4.77 7.71 -12.16
N GLY A 21 5.88 8.45 -12.03
CA GLY A 21 6.70 8.49 -10.82
C GLY A 21 5.90 8.97 -9.60
N SER A 22 5.15 10.07 -9.74
CA SER A 22 4.31 10.61 -8.66
C SER A 22 3.23 9.61 -8.22
N ARG A 23 2.51 8.98 -9.16
CA ARG A 23 1.48 7.98 -8.83
C ARG A 23 2.06 6.77 -8.08
N LYS A 24 3.24 6.29 -8.49
CA LYS A 24 3.91 5.17 -7.82
C LYS A 24 4.32 5.51 -6.39
N LEU A 25 4.80 6.74 -6.16
CA LEU A 25 5.15 7.23 -4.82
C LEU A 25 3.93 7.32 -3.89
N PHE A 26 2.82 7.90 -4.36
CA PHE A 26 1.58 7.97 -3.57
C PHE A 26 1.04 6.58 -3.21
N SER A 27 1.11 5.63 -4.14
CA SER A 27 0.70 4.24 -3.87
C SER A 27 1.57 3.56 -2.81
N ALA A 28 2.89 3.73 -2.88
CA ALA A 28 3.81 3.17 -1.90
C ALA A 28 3.57 3.75 -0.49
N ILE A 29 3.39 5.06 -0.39
CA ILE A 29 3.11 5.74 0.88
C ILE A 29 1.76 5.29 1.46
N GLY A 30 0.72 5.20 0.62
CA GLY A 30 -0.61 4.73 1.03
C GLY A 30 -0.58 3.29 1.56
N ASN A 31 0.23 2.41 0.95
CA ASN A 31 0.40 1.05 1.41
C ASN A 31 1.06 0.99 2.79
N ILE A 32 2.12 1.78 3.03
CA ILE A 32 2.80 1.85 4.34
C ILE A 32 1.80 2.29 5.42
N PHE A 33 1.10 3.40 5.23
CA PHE A 33 0.12 3.88 6.23
C PHE A 33 -1.02 2.89 6.48
N THR A 34 -1.47 2.20 5.43
CA THR A 34 -2.48 1.14 5.55
C THR A 34 -1.96 -0.02 6.42
N THR A 35 -0.74 -0.50 6.16
CA THR A 35 -0.13 -1.61 6.92
C THR A 35 0.14 -1.21 8.36
N PHE A 36 0.69 -0.02 8.62
CA PHE A 36 0.91 0.47 10.00
C PHE A 36 -0.40 0.67 10.76
N GLY A 37 -1.42 1.25 10.11
CA GLY A 37 -2.75 1.41 10.72
C GLY A 37 -3.39 0.06 11.08
N SER A 38 -3.28 -0.93 10.19
CA SER A 38 -3.74 -2.30 10.46
C SER A 38 -2.95 -2.97 11.60
N ALA A 39 -1.64 -2.74 11.71
CA ALA A 39 -0.84 -3.25 12.83
C ALA A 39 -1.33 -2.69 14.17
N VAL A 40 -1.55 -1.38 14.25
CA VAL A 40 -2.09 -0.72 15.45
C VAL A 40 -3.48 -1.26 15.81
N ALA A 41 -4.35 -1.43 14.82
CA ALA A 41 -5.70 -1.99 15.03
C ALA A 41 -5.65 -3.43 15.55
N VAL A 42 -4.77 -4.26 14.99
CA VAL A 42 -4.57 -5.66 15.42
C VAL A 42 -4.02 -5.70 16.85
N SER A 43 -3.00 -4.90 17.18
CA SER A 43 -2.44 -4.83 18.54
C SER A 43 -3.48 -4.44 19.57
N ARG A 44 -4.29 -3.41 19.30
CA ARG A 44 -5.37 -2.99 20.22
C ARG A 44 -6.45 -4.05 20.37
N ALA A 45 -6.80 -4.77 19.30
CA ALA A 45 -7.78 -5.85 19.37
C ALA A 45 -7.26 -6.97 20.29
N VAL A 46 -6.01 -7.41 20.11
CA VAL A 46 -5.37 -8.41 20.98
C VAL A 46 -5.29 -7.94 22.43
N GLU A 47 -4.83 -6.72 22.68
CA GLU A 47 -4.72 -6.14 24.03
C GLU A 47 -6.06 -6.06 24.76
N THR A 48 -7.15 -5.77 24.03
CA THR A 48 -8.51 -5.69 24.58
C THR A 48 -9.26 -7.03 24.59
N GLY A 49 -8.58 -8.13 24.24
CA GLY A 49 -9.18 -9.47 24.19
C GLY A 49 -10.23 -9.65 23.09
N ARG A 50 -10.22 -8.78 22.06
CA ARG A 50 -11.13 -8.84 20.91
C ARG A 50 -10.43 -9.45 19.70
N LYS A 51 -11.18 -10.21 18.91
CA LYS A 51 -10.67 -10.81 17.66
C LYS A 51 -10.29 -9.71 16.65
N PRO A 52 -9.03 -9.66 16.18
CA PRO A 52 -8.63 -8.71 15.15
C PRO A 52 -9.41 -8.92 13.84
N ARG A 53 -9.70 -7.85 13.11
CA ARG A 53 -10.45 -7.95 11.85
C ARG A 53 -9.62 -8.70 10.80
N ALA A 54 -10.26 -9.60 10.07
CA ALA A 54 -9.61 -10.43 9.06
C ALA A 54 -8.91 -9.59 7.96
N ASP A 55 -9.49 -8.45 7.57
CA ASP A 55 -8.91 -7.59 6.53
C ASP A 55 -7.63 -6.88 6.99
N ASP A 56 -7.50 -6.57 8.28
CA ASP A 56 -6.28 -5.97 8.82
C ASP A 56 -5.16 -6.99 8.91
N LEU A 57 -5.46 -8.24 9.28
CA LEU A 57 -4.49 -9.34 9.25
C LEU A 57 -3.97 -9.61 7.83
N ARG A 58 -4.87 -9.62 6.83
CA ARG A 58 -4.48 -9.80 5.42
C ARG A 58 -3.56 -8.67 4.92
N LYS A 59 -3.81 -7.42 5.33
CA LYS A 59 -2.94 -6.27 5.01
C LYS A 59 -1.54 -6.36 5.63
N LEU A 60 -1.40 -7.16 6.69
CA LEU A 60 -0.12 -7.48 7.32
C LEU A 60 0.55 -8.73 6.74
N GLY A 61 -0.06 -9.38 5.74
CA GLY A 61 0.43 -10.65 5.20
C GLY A 61 0.16 -11.85 6.10
N MET A 62 -0.71 -11.71 7.09
CA MET A 62 -1.10 -12.78 8.01
C MET A 62 -2.39 -13.47 7.55
N ASP A 63 -2.44 -14.79 7.63
CA ASP A 63 -3.69 -15.55 7.44
C ASP A 63 -4.58 -15.41 8.68
N PRO A 64 -5.81 -14.87 8.55
CA PRO A 64 -6.76 -14.76 9.65
C PRO A 64 -7.11 -16.10 10.32
N ALA A 65 -7.15 -17.19 9.55
CA ALA A 65 -7.47 -18.51 10.09
C ALA A 65 -6.31 -19.08 10.92
N ALA A 66 -5.07 -18.95 10.43
CA ALA A 66 -3.87 -19.26 11.20
C ALA A 66 -3.77 -18.42 12.48
N PHE A 67 -4.06 -17.11 12.40
CA PHE A 67 -4.03 -16.22 13.55
C PHE A 67 -5.05 -16.62 14.63
N ALA A 68 -6.28 -16.95 14.23
CA ALA A 68 -7.33 -17.41 15.16
C ALA A 68 -6.93 -18.70 15.91
N LYS A 69 -6.20 -19.60 15.25
CA LYS A 69 -5.68 -20.83 15.86
C LYS A 69 -4.61 -20.57 16.94
N ILE A 70 -3.79 -19.52 16.78
CA ILE A 70 -2.74 -19.15 17.76
C ILE A 70 -3.36 -18.50 19.00
N GLY A 71 -4.34 -17.61 18.82
CA GLY A 71 -4.91 -16.80 19.91
C GLY A 71 -6.01 -17.47 20.73
N ARG A 72 -6.50 -18.65 20.33
CA ARG A 72 -7.64 -19.33 20.97
C ARG A 72 -8.89 -18.39 21.07
N PHE A 73 -9.25 -17.74 19.96
CA PHE A 73 -10.46 -16.92 19.78
C PHE A 73 -11.45 -17.48 18.74
#